data_AF-A0AAX0KQY8-F1
#
_entry.id   AF-A0AAX0KQY8-F1
#
_cell.length_a   1.000
_cell.length_b   1.000
_cell.length_c   1.000
_cell.angle_alpha   90.00
_cell.angle_beta   90.00
_cell.angle_gamma   90.00
#
_symmetry.space_group_name_H-M   'P 1'
#
loop_
_entity.id
_entity.type
_entity.pdbx_description
1 polymer ?
#
loop_
_entity_poly.entity_id
_entity_poly.type
_entity_poly.pdbx_seq_one_letter_code
_entity_poly.pdbx_strand_id
1 'polypeptide(L)'
;MTDKKPDPRRPDETFEPFEETRRIPWPVYSIAIALAIWGVIMLVQTSTAVQVADKTQEEVAKEDSTKLAQAAAPDLDAGKTLFADNCATCHGDAGEGVAGAFPPLHGSDVVKLGGAKAVTHIVMRGIGGKLNVNGDGYEGQMPAFGSVLSDTEISEIASYVATGLNDDAKTISAPEVADIRKVAGDKDPFDGGAGLAGLINDLPAQPNSEAADQGADSERVAQLVGKGTDTVWACASCHGDKGEGIETVPRLAGLPAPYLAKQLHDFQRGTRFNDSMAYVAKGLTDREIGELANYYASMSSPSGAKPSLQGDLKRGAQLAKQGDWSIGVPACFTCHGPSGVGVAPNFPGIAAQQPSYVAHQLAMWAGGARHNSPLGLMAGIGKALNDSDRRAVADYLASLAPMPAMDKTELAAMESNIPVREGVDQ
;
A
#
# COMPACT_ATOMS: atom_id res chain seq x y z
N MET A 1 -75.99 -43.23 -27.53
CA MET A 1 -76.23 -43.90 -26.23
C MET A 1 -74.99 -44.66 -25.82
N THR A 2 -74.11 -44.04 -25.02
CA THR A 2 -73.38 -44.69 -23.91
C THR A 2 -73.03 -43.56 -22.95
N ASP A 3 -74.00 -43.31 -22.08
CA ASP A 3 -73.95 -42.38 -20.97
C ASP A 3 -72.97 -42.93 -19.91
N LYS A 4 -71.77 -42.36 -19.85
CA LYS A 4 -70.82 -42.65 -18.76
C LYS A 4 -70.99 -41.56 -17.71
N LYS A 5 -71.66 -41.91 -16.61
CA LYS A 5 -71.77 -41.05 -15.43
C LYS A 5 -70.38 -40.58 -14.98
N PRO A 6 -70.20 -39.28 -14.68
CA PRO A 6 -68.95 -38.80 -14.10
C PRO A 6 -68.78 -39.34 -12.68
N ASP A 7 -67.56 -39.81 -12.36
CA ASP A 7 -67.20 -40.31 -11.03
C ASP A 7 -67.28 -39.15 -10.01
N PRO A 8 -68.12 -39.24 -8.96
CA PRO A 8 -68.37 -38.14 -8.02
C PRO A 8 -67.19 -37.81 -7.09
N ARG A 9 -66.01 -38.44 -7.28
CA ARG A 9 -64.82 -38.24 -6.44
C ARG A 9 -63.75 -37.36 -7.07
N ARG A 10 -63.97 -36.80 -8.26
CA ARG A 10 -62.99 -35.94 -8.94
C ARG A 10 -63.44 -34.47 -8.86
N PRO A 11 -62.68 -33.60 -8.16
CA PRO A 11 -62.92 -32.16 -8.16
C PRO A 11 -62.73 -31.58 -9.57
N ASP A 12 -63.44 -30.51 -9.89
CA ASP A 12 -63.34 -29.84 -11.20
C ASP A 12 -61.93 -29.28 -11.45
N GLU A 13 -61.53 -29.20 -12.73
CA GLU A 13 -60.15 -28.83 -13.14
C GLU A 13 -59.84 -27.33 -12.99
N THR A 14 -60.62 -26.59 -12.19
CA THR A 14 -60.51 -25.13 -12.05
C THR A 14 -59.81 -24.69 -10.77
N PHE A 15 -59.28 -25.61 -9.95
CA PHE A 15 -58.62 -25.25 -8.70
C PHE A 15 -57.47 -26.20 -8.34
N GLU A 16 -56.25 -25.65 -8.35
CA GLU A 16 -54.95 -26.21 -7.90
C GLU A 16 -54.33 -27.40 -8.69
N PRO A 17 -53.06 -27.28 -9.15
CA PRO A 17 -52.37 -28.41 -9.75
C PRO A 17 -52.09 -29.47 -8.68
N PHE A 18 -52.67 -30.65 -8.82
CA PHE A 18 -52.35 -31.79 -7.96
C PHE A 18 -51.12 -32.52 -8.51
N GLU A 19 -50.14 -32.80 -7.64
CA GLU A 19 -49.00 -33.65 -7.98
C GLU A 19 -49.43 -35.12 -7.98
N GLU A 20 -49.39 -35.77 -9.14
CA GLU A 20 -49.47 -37.23 -9.18
C GLU A 20 -48.15 -37.82 -8.67
N THR A 21 -48.22 -38.65 -7.63
CA THR A 21 -47.07 -39.37 -7.06
C THR A 21 -46.56 -40.44 -8.02
N ARG A 22 -45.83 -40.03 -9.05
CA ARG A 22 -45.17 -40.92 -10.00
C ARG A 22 -43.76 -41.25 -9.51
N ARG A 23 -43.40 -42.53 -9.49
CA ARG A 23 -42.03 -42.96 -9.17
C ARG A 23 -41.06 -42.36 -10.19
N ILE A 24 -39.96 -41.78 -9.69
CA ILE A 24 -38.95 -41.15 -10.53
C ILE A 24 -38.40 -42.19 -11.52
N PRO A 25 -38.27 -41.87 -12.83
CA PRO A 25 -37.76 -42.79 -13.82
C PRO A 25 -36.36 -43.28 -13.47
N TRP A 26 -36.11 -44.58 -13.61
CA TRP A 26 -34.84 -45.22 -13.28
C TRP A 26 -33.59 -44.53 -13.90
N PRO A 27 -33.63 -43.99 -15.15
CA PRO A 27 -32.50 -43.24 -15.72
C PRO A 27 -32.06 -42.03 -14.89
N VAL A 28 -32.99 -41.36 -14.20
CA VAL A 28 -32.69 -40.18 -13.37
C VAL A 28 -31.93 -40.60 -12.11
N TYR A 29 -32.30 -41.72 -11.50
CA TYR A 29 -31.55 -42.29 -10.37
C TYR A 29 -30.12 -42.69 -10.76
N SER A 30 -29.94 -43.29 -11.94
CA SER A 30 -28.59 -43.65 -12.42
C SER A 30 -27.70 -42.42 -12.64
N ILE A 31 -28.25 -41.30 -13.14
CA ILE A 31 -27.49 -40.06 -13.31
C ILE A 31 -27.10 -39.46 -11.95
N ALA A 32 -28.03 -39.41 -11.00
CA ALA A 32 -27.75 -38.89 -9.67
C ALA A 32 -26.65 -39.69 -8.94
N ILE A 33 -26.71 -41.02 -9.05
CA ILE A 33 -25.68 -41.91 -8.49
C ILE A 33 -24.33 -41.70 -9.18
N ALA A 34 -24.31 -41.58 -10.51
CA ALA A 34 -23.07 -41.34 -11.25
C ALA A 34 -22.40 -40.00 -10.86
N LEU A 35 -23.18 -38.93 -10.68
CA LEU A 35 -22.67 -37.64 -10.24
C LEU A 35 -22.14 -37.68 -8.81
N ALA A 36 -22.81 -38.39 -7.91
CA ALA A 36 -22.34 -38.57 -6.54
C ALA A 36 -21.01 -39.35 -6.50
N ILE A 37 -20.90 -40.42 -7.28
CA ILE A 37 -19.65 -41.21 -7.40
C ILE A 37 -18.54 -40.34 -8.00
N TRP A 38 -18.82 -39.60 -9.07
CA TRP A 38 -17.85 -38.70 -9.70
C TRP A 38 -17.37 -37.60 -8.73
N GLY A 39 -18.29 -37.00 -7.96
CA GLY A 39 -17.96 -36.01 -6.94
C GLY A 39 -17.05 -36.56 -5.84
N VAL A 40 -17.32 -37.78 -5.35
CA VAL A 40 -16.46 -38.44 -4.35
C VAL A 40 -15.07 -38.74 -4.93
N ILE A 41 -14.99 -39.24 -6.17
CA ILE A 41 -13.71 -39.51 -6.84
C ILE A 41 -12.89 -38.23 -6.98
N MET A 42 -13.51 -37.13 -7.43
CA MET A 42 -12.83 -35.83 -7.55
C MET A 42 -12.33 -35.32 -6.20
N LEU A 43 -13.10 -35.48 -5.13
CA LEU A 43 -12.73 -35.03 -3.79
C LEU A 43 -11.52 -35.80 -3.25
N VAL A 44 -11.46 -37.11 -3.51
CA VAL A 44 -10.31 -37.96 -3.16
C VAL A 44 -9.08 -37.62 -4.02
N GLN A 45 -9.25 -37.42 -5.33
CA GLN A 45 -8.13 -37.05 -6.20
C GLN A 45 -7.54 -35.68 -5.82
N THR A 46 -8.40 -34.71 -5.50
CA THR A 46 -7.97 -33.38 -5.08
C THR A 46 -7.27 -33.42 -3.72
N SER A 47 -7.76 -34.21 -2.77
CA SER A 47 -7.11 -34.35 -1.45
C SER A 47 -5.73 -35.02 -1.55
N THR A 48 -5.57 -36.00 -2.45
CA THR A 48 -4.25 -36.60 -2.72
C THR A 48 -3.30 -35.61 -3.38
N ALA A 49 -3.77 -34.76 -4.30
CA ALA A 49 -2.95 -33.74 -4.94
C ALA A 49 -2.46 -32.67 -3.94
N VAL A 50 -3.33 -32.25 -3.01
CA VAL A 50 -2.97 -31.33 -1.92
C VAL A 50 -1.96 -31.95 -0.96
N GLN A 51 -2.15 -33.23 -0.58
CA GLN A 51 -1.17 -33.92 0.28
C GLN A 51 0.19 -34.11 -0.37
N VAL A 52 0.23 -34.34 -1.69
CA VAL A 52 1.50 -34.41 -2.42
C VAL A 52 2.15 -33.03 -2.48
N ALA A 53 1.38 -31.97 -2.74
CA ALA A 53 1.87 -30.59 -2.74
C ALA A 53 2.46 -30.19 -1.37
N ASP A 54 1.76 -30.48 -0.28
CA ASP A 54 2.21 -30.23 1.09
C ASP A 54 3.49 -31.00 1.41
N LYS A 55 3.60 -32.27 0.99
CA LYS A 55 4.82 -33.07 1.17
C LYS A 55 5.99 -32.55 0.35
N THR A 56 5.78 -32.12 -0.89
CA THR A 56 6.82 -31.46 -1.68
C THR A 56 7.24 -30.13 -1.05
N GLN A 57 6.32 -29.36 -0.48
CA GLN A 57 6.69 -28.15 0.27
C GLN A 57 7.51 -28.49 1.52
N GLU A 58 7.16 -29.57 2.22
CA GLU A 58 7.88 -30.01 3.42
C GLU A 58 9.27 -30.59 3.09
N GLU A 59 9.42 -31.27 1.94
CA GLU A 59 10.70 -31.78 1.43
C GLU A 59 11.59 -30.65 0.89
N VAL A 60 11.02 -29.69 0.14
CA VAL A 60 11.72 -28.48 -0.31
C VAL A 60 12.15 -27.65 0.90
N ALA A 61 11.32 -27.49 1.93
CA ALA A 61 11.68 -26.81 3.17
C ALA A 61 12.79 -27.56 3.96
N LYS A 62 12.88 -28.88 3.84
CA LYS A 62 13.94 -29.70 4.46
C LYS A 62 15.26 -29.62 3.68
N GLU A 63 15.22 -29.57 2.35
CA GLU A 63 16.40 -29.26 1.53
C GLU A 63 16.92 -27.85 1.78
N ASP A 64 16.02 -26.87 1.90
CA ASP A 64 16.35 -25.46 2.14
C ASP A 64 16.94 -25.24 3.55
N SER A 65 16.38 -25.90 4.57
CA SER A 65 16.92 -25.86 5.94
C SER A 65 18.26 -26.57 6.13
N THR A 66 18.60 -27.53 5.25
CA THR A 66 19.91 -28.18 5.26
C THR A 66 20.98 -27.32 4.55
N LYS A 67 20.58 -26.48 3.57
CA LYS A 67 21.43 -25.46 2.95
C LYS A 67 21.62 -24.21 3.84
N LEU A 68 20.59 -23.79 4.56
CA LEU A 68 20.61 -22.65 5.51
C LEU A 68 21.51 -22.90 6.74
N ALA A 69 21.94 -24.14 6.98
CA ALA A 69 22.82 -24.50 8.10
C ALA A 69 24.33 -24.34 7.79
N GLN A 70 24.71 -23.92 6.57
CA GLN A 70 26.10 -23.60 6.25
C GLN A 70 26.28 -22.10 6.13
N ALA A 71 26.99 -21.52 7.10
CA ALA A 71 27.57 -20.18 7.07
C ALA A 71 28.67 -20.10 6.00
N ALA A 72 28.27 -20.22 4.73
CA ALA A 72 29.12 -20.11 3.56
C ALA A 72 28.95 -18.73 2.93
N ALA A 73 29.99 -18.29 2.23
CA ALA A 73 30.03 -17.05 1.48
C ALA A 73 28.75 -16.87 0.60
N PRO A 74 28.30 -15.63 0.38
CA PRO A 74 27.12 -15.35 -0.42
C PRO A 74 27.24 -15.95 -1.82
N ASP A 75 26.15 -16.56 -2.31
CA ASP A 75 26.07 -17.13 -3.65
C ASP A 75 25.88 -16.00 -4.68
N LEU A 76 26.93 -15.74 -5.47
CA LEU A 76 26.93 -14.68 -6.46
C LEU A 76 26.05 -15.00 -7.68
N ASP A 77 25.83 -16.27 -8.00
CA ASP A 77 24.94 -16.67 -9.10
C ASP A 77 23.47 -16.51 -8.70
N ALA A 78 23.14 -16.81 -7.44
CA ALA A 78 21.85 -16.47 -6.84
C ALA A 78 21.65 -14.95 -6.81
N GLY A 79 22.66 -14.19 -6.34
CA GLY A 79 22.64 -12.73 -6.32
C GLY A 79 22.46 -12.11 -7.71
N LYS A 80 23.06 -12.69 -8.75
CA LYS A 80 22.86 -12.29 -10.15
C LYS A 80 21.41 -12.48 -10.61
N THR A 81 20.80 -13.61 -10.24
CA THR A 81 19.41 -13.91 -10.59
C THR A 81 18.46 -12.93 -9.90
N LEU A 82 18.65 -12.73 -8.59
CA LEU A 82 17.88 -11.77 -7.81
C LEU A 82 18.04 -10.33 -8.34
N PHE A 83 19.24 -9.95 -8.77
CA PHE A 83 19.48 -8.65 -9.40
C PHE A 83 18.71 -8.50 -10.72
N ALA A 84 18.69 -9.52 -11.56
CA ALA A 84 17.93 -9.50 -12.80
C ALA A 84 16.42 -9.32 -12.54
N ASP A 85 15.89 -10.02 -11.53
CA ASP A 85 14.47 -10.00 -11.20
C ASP A 85 14.01 -8.67 -10.56
N ASN A 86 14.88 -8.02 -9.78
CA ASN A 86 14.47 -6.89 -8.92
C ASN A 86 15.12 -5.55 -9.29
N CYS A 87 16.28 -5.54 -9.95
CA CYS A 87 17.12 -4.35 -10.06
C CYS A 87 17.40 -3.96 -11.52
N ALA A 88 17.56 -4.94 -12.42
CA ALA A 88 17.97 -4.72 -13.81
C ALA A 88 17.00 -3.85 -14.63
N THR A 89 15.71 -3.87 -14.30
CA THR A 89 14.71 -3.02 -14.99
C THR A 89 15.04 -1.53 -14.90
N CYS A 90 15.64 -1.09 -13.80
CA CYS A 90 16.05 0.31 -13.61
C CYS A 90 17.56 0.51 -13.82
N HIS A 91 18.39 -0.40 -13.31
CA HIS A 91 19.85 -0.24 -13.34
C HIS A 91 20.53 -0.88 -14.55
N GLY A 92 19.78 -1.50 -15.46
CA GLY A 92 20.34 -2.24 -16.60
C GLY A 92 20.85 -3.63 -16.21
N ASP A 93 20.94 -4.53 -17.20
CA ASP A 93 21.30 -5.94 -16.99
C ASP A 93 22.72 -6.12 -16.45
N ALA A 94 23.63 -5.19 -16.76
CA ALA A 94 25.00 -5.15 -16.26
C ALA A 94 25.19 -4.07 -15.19
N GLY A 95 24.12 -3.43 -14.70
CA GLY A 95 24.23 -2.33 -13.74
C GLY A 95 24.80 -1.05 -14.36
N GLU A 96 24.71 -0.87 -15.68
CA GLU A 96 25.20 0.30 -16.41
C GLU A 96 24.39 1.59 -16.17
N GLY A 97 23.18 1.45 -15.63
CA GLY A 97 22.26 2.55 -15.37
C GLY A 97 21.71 3.20 -16.65
N VAL A 98 20.95 4.27 -16.45
CA VAL A 98 20.41 5.13 -17.51
C VAL A 98 20.80 6.56 -17.18
N ALA A 99 21.58 7.19 -18.06
CA ALA A 99 22.10 8.55 -17.85
C ALA A 99 21.00 9.54 -17.46
N GLY A 100 21.19 10.24 -16.33
CA GLY A 100 20.25 11.23 -15.79
C GLY A 100 18.98 10.67 -15.16
N ALA A 101 18.77 9.35 -15.15
CA ALA A 101 17.58 8.71 -14.58
C ALA A 101 17.94 7.68 -13.49
N PHE A 102 18.77 6.69 -13.82
CA PHE A 102 19.17 5.63 -12.89
C PHE A 102 20.70 5.56 -12.84
N PRO A 103 21.32 5.69 -11.66
CA PRO A 103 22.77 5.71 -11.58
C PRO A 103 23.37 4.36 -11.98
N PRO A 104 24.56 4.35 -12.62
CA PRO A 104 25.32 3.14 -12.84
C PRO A 104 25.70 2.55 -11.48
N LEU A 105 25.55 1.24 -11.36
CA LEU A 105 26.11 0.45 -10.26
C LEU A 105 27.51 -0.06 -10.65
N HIS A 106 27.68 -0.50 -11.90
CA HIS A 106 28.96 -0.89 -12.47
C HIS A 106 29.88 0.33 -12.62
N GLY A 107 31.11 0.19 -12.14
CA GLY A 107 32.13 1.22 -12.20
C GLY A 107 31.88 2.43 -11.29
N SER A 108 30.84 2.42 -10.45
CA SER A 108 30.44 3.56 -9.62
C SER A 108 31.39 3.80 -8.45
N ASP A 109 31.67 5.08 -8.16
CA ASP A 109 32.38 5.51 -6.96
C ASP A 109 31.67 5.11 -5.67
N VAL A 110 30.32 5.17 -5.65
CA VAL A 110 29.50 4.71 -4.52
C VAL A 110 29.76 3.25 -4.17
N VAL A 111 29.71 2.34 -5.15
CA VAL A 111 29.94 0.90 -4.89
C VAL A 111 31.42 0.63 -4.65
N LYS A 112 32.35 1.26 -5.39
CA LYS A 112 33.79 1.06 -5.20
C LYS A 112 34.29 1.49 -3.82
N LEU A 113 33.76 2.58 -3.27
CA LEU A 113 34.17 3.10 -1.96
C LEU A 113 33.37 2.47 -0.82
N GLY A 114 32.07 2.22 -1.04
CA GLY A 114 31.15 1.73 -0.03
C GLY A 114 31.04 0.20 0.08
N GLY A 115 31.42 -0.53 -0.98
CA GLY A 115 31.35 -1.98 -1.09
C GLY A 115 29.94 -2.56 -0.85
N ALA A 116 29.87 -3.86 -0.60
CA ALA A 116 28.62 -4.57 -0.32
C ALA A 116 27.85 -3.99 0.88
N LYS A 117 28.55 -3.36 1.84
CA LYS A 117 27.92 -2.75 3.02
C LYS A 117 27.09 -1.50 2.64
N ALA A 118 27.62 -0.63 1.80
CA ALA A 118 26.86 0.53 1.32
C ALA A 118 25.65 0.08 0.50
N VAL A 119 25.85 -0.89 -0.41
CA VAL A 119 24.75 -1.47 -1.19
C VAL A 119 23.68 -2.05 -0.27
N THR A 120 24.06 -2.78 0.77
CA THR A 120 23.11 -3.33 1.77
C THR A 120 22.27 -2.23 2.42
N HIS A 121 22.89 -1.15 2.88
CA HIS A 121 22.17 -0.05 3.48
C HIS A 121 21.22 0.63 2.50
N ILE A 122 21.66 0.85 1.26
CA ILE A 122 20.86 1.48 0.19
C ILE A 122 19.69 0.59 -0.19
N VAL A 123 19.90 -0.70 -0.44
CA VAL A 123 18.83 -1.67 -0.77
C VAL A 123 17.83 -1.78 0.38
N MET A 124 18.28 -1.76 1.62
CA MET A 124 17.41 -1.92 2.78
C MET A 124 16.52 -0.69 3.03
N ARG A 125 17.04 0.52 2.84
CA ARG A 125 16.36 1.78 3.19
C ARG A 125 15.80 2.55 2.00
N GLY A 126 16.24 2.24 0.79
CA GLY A 126 16.02 3.08 -0.39
C GLY A 126 16.86 4.36 -0.35
N ILE A 127 16.93 5.05 -1.49
CA ILE A 127 17.58 6.35 -1.62
C ILE A 127 16.78 7.24 -2.57
N GLY A 128 16.65 8.51 -2.18
CA GLY A 128 15.89 9.50 -2.92
C GLY A 128 16.52 10.88 -2.87
N GLY A 129 16.44 11.63 -3.97
CA GLY A 129 16.97 13.00 -4.06
C GLY A 129 18.30 13.08 -4.83
N LYS A 130 18.92 14.27 -4.83
CA LYS A 130 20.09 14.56 -5.65
C LYS A 130 21.29 13.74 -5.22
N LEU A 131 21.92 13.05 -6.16
CA LEU A 131 23.06 12.19 -5.96
C LEU A 131 24.06 12.42 -7.09
N ASN A 132 25.34 12.56 -6.76
CA ASN A 132 26.39 12.52 -7.76
C ASN A 132 27.03 11.13 -7.75
N VAL A 133 27.03 10.46 -8.91
CA VAL A 133 27.73 9.19 -9.12
C VAL A 133 28.72 9.38 -10.26
N ASN A 134 30.00 9.12 -10.01
CA ASN A 134 31.10 9.36 -10.97
C ASN A 134 31.17 10.81 -11.49
N GLY A 135 30.66 11.77 -10.70
CA GLY A 135 30.61 13.19 -11.07
C GLY A 135 29.38 13.60 -11.88
N ASP A 136 28.56 12.65 -12.33
CA ASP A 136 27.28 12.92 -13.00
C ASP A 136 26.14 13.01 -11.98
N GLY A 137 25.21 13.94 -12.21
CA GLY A 137 24.06 14.17 -11.35
C GLY A 137 22.89 13.26 -11.68
N TYR A 138 22.32 12.65 -10.66
CA TYR A 138 21.13 11.81 -10.71
C TYR A 138 20.09 12.33 -9.72
N GLU A 139 18.83 12.28 -10.13
CA GLU A 139 17.69 12.70 -9.33
C GLU A 139 16.55 11.71 -9.57
N GLY A 140 16.58 10.61 -8.85
CA GLY A 140 15.66 9.48 -8.98
C GLY A 140 15.35 8.85 -7.63
N GLN A 141 14.35 7.98 -7.60
CA GLN A 141 13.89 7.30 -6.39
C GLN A 141 14.14 5.81 -6.51
N MET A 142 14.97 5.28 -5.62
CA MET A 142 15.19 3.84 -5.46
C MET A 142 14.40 3.36 -4.23
N PRO A 143 13.38 2.50 -4.39
CA PRO A 143 12.55 2.05 -3.27
C PRO A 143 13.35 1.19 -2.28
N ALA A 144 12.81 1.07 -1.06
CA ALA A 144 13.36 0.21 -0.02
C ALA A 144 12.92 -1.25 -0.24
N PHE A 145 13.89 -2.18 -0.24
CA PHE A 145 13.63 -3.61 -0.39
C PHE A 145 13.78 -4.38 0.93
N GLY A 146 14.12 -3.71 2.02
CA GLY A 146 14.32 -4.33 3.32
C GLY A 146 13.12 -5.18 3.75
N SER A 147 11.88 -4.71 3.59
CA SER A 147 10.69 -5.45 4.04
C SER A 147 10.30 -6.65 3.17
N VAL A 148 10.83 -6.74 1.94
CA VAL A 148 10.43 -7.76 0.95
C VAL A 148 11.50 -8.81 0.71
N LEU A 149 12.78 -8.46 0.89
CA LEU A 149 13.90 -9.38 0.74
C LEU A 149 14.41 -9.83 2.12
N SER A 150 14.74 -11.11 2.24
CA SER A 150 15.38 -11.70 3.39
C SER A 150 16.84 -11.25 3.54
N ASP A 151 17.44 -11.49 4.71
CA ASP A 151 18.85 -11.16 4.94
C ASP A 151 19.80 -11.93 4.02
N THR A 152 19.45 -13.17 3.67
CA THR A 152 20.20 -13.99 2.71
C THR A 152 20.13 -13.37 1.31
N GLU A 153 18.94 -13.05 0.81
CA GLU A 153 18.76 -12.46 -0.51
C GLU A 153 19.45 -11.09 -0.64
N ILE A 154 19.35 -10.24 0.39
CA ILE A 154 20.06 -8.96 0.40
C ILE A 154 21.58 -9.18 0.42
N SER A 155 22.07 -10.18 1.15
CA SER A 155 23.51 -10.50 1.19
C SER A 155 24.04 -10.96 -0.17
N GLU A 156 23.27 -11.74 -0.91
CA GLU A 156 23.58 -12.23 -2.24
C GLU A 156 23.57 -11.10 -3.27
N ILE A 157 22.53 -10.26 -3.28
CA ILE A 157 22.43 -9.11 -4.18
C ILE A 157 23.57 -8.11 -3.91
N ALA A 158 23.76 -7.73 -2.64
CA ALA A 158 24.77 -6.72 -2.28
C ALA A 158 26.19 -7.20 -2.62
N SER A 159 26.45 -8.49 -2.43
CA SER A 159 27.73 -9.11 -2.80
C SER A 159 27.89 -9.26 -4.31
N TYR A 160 26.84 -9.59 -5.05
CA TYR A 160 26.89 -9.60 -6.51
C TYR A 160 27.14 -8.20 -7.10
N VAL A 161 26.47 -7.16 -6.59
CA VAL A 161 26.68 -5.78 -7.05
C VAL A 161 28.10 -5.29 -6.75
N ALA A 162 28.65 -5.62 -5.57
CA ALA A 162 30.02 -5.24 -5.22
C ALA A 162 31.07 -6.07 -5.97
N THR A 163 30.94 -7.39 -6.00
CA THR A 163 31.95 -8.29 -6.57
C THR A 163 31.68 -8.60 -8.03
N GLY A 164 30.49 -9.08 -8.36
CA GLY A 164 30.14 -9.51 -9.73
C GLY A 164 30.08 -8.37 -10.74
N LEU A 165 29.64 -7.17 -10.32
CA LEU A 165 29.58 -6.00 -11.20
C LEU A 165 30.78 -5.06 -11.03
N ASN A 166 31.50 -5.07 -9.91
CA ASN A 166 32.54 -4.06 -9.64
C ASN A 166 33.91 -4.62 -9.28
N ASP A 167 34.09 -5.94 -9.34
CA ASP A 167 35.34 -6.64 -8.98
C ASP A 167 35.85 -6.31 -7.56
N ASP A 168 34.98 -5.85 -6.65
CA ASP A 168 35.33 -5.64 -5.24
C ASP A 168 35.41 -6.99 -4.52
N ALA A 169 36.51 -7.22 -3.80
CA ALA A 169 36.71 -8.44 -3.03
C ALA A 169 35.85 -8.49 -1.74
N LYS A 170 35.17 -7.40 -1.37
CA LYS A 170 34.38 -7.30 -0.13
C LYS A 170 32.91 -7.69 -0.35
N THR A 171 32.61 -8.94 -0.03
CA THR A 171 31.24 -9.45 0.10
C THR A 171 30.64 -9.14 1.47
N ILE A 172 29.35 -9.39 1.66
CA ILE A 172 28.66 -9.32 2.96
C ILE A 172 27.87 -10.61 3.21
N SER A 173 27.89 -11.11 4.44
CA SER A 173 27.16 -12.32 4.84
C SER A 173 25.75 -12.02 5.37
N ALA A 174 24.85 -13.00 5.28
CA ALA A 174 23.48 -12.86 5.81
C ALA A 174 23.40 -12.46 7.29
N PRO A 175 24.26 -12.98 8.21
CA PRO A 175 24.28 -12.50 9.59
C PRO A 175 24.68 -11.02 9.73
N GLU A 176 25.62 -10.54 8.91
CA GLU A 176 25.99 -9.12 8.90
C GLU A 176 24.86 -8.24 8.38
N VAL A 177 24.13 -8.70 7.35
CA VAL A 177 22.91 -8.02 6.87
C VAL A 177 21.85 -7.96 7.97
N ALA A 178 21.63 -9.06 8.70
CA ALA A 178 20.69 -9.10 9.82
C ALA A 178 21.04 -8.09 10.93
N ASP A 179 22.34 -7.91 11.20
CA ASP A 179 22.80 -6.91 12.16
C ASP A 179 22.62 -5.48 11.65
N ILE A 180 22.86 -5.24 10.35
CA ILE A 180 22.55 -3.95 9.73
C ILE A 180 21.05 -3.67 9.81
N ARG A 181 20.20 -4.66 9.55
CA ARG A 181 18.73 -4.53 9.58
C ARG A 181 18.22 -4.09 10.95
N LYS A 182 18.76 -4.64 12.04
CA LYS A 182 18.38 -4.22 13.41
C LYS A 182 18.67 -2.74 13.67
N VAL A 183 19.69 -2.17 13.03
CA VAL A 183 20.15 -0.80 13.26
C VAL A 183 19.57 0.19 12.24
N ALA A 184 19.26 -0.29 11.04
CA ALA A 184 18.94 0.54 9.88
C ALA A 184 17.52 0.31 9.31
N GLY A 185 16.85 -0.79 9.67
CA GLY A 185 15.58 -1.21 9.07
C GLY A 185 14.40 -0.26 9.32
N ASP A 186 14.41 0.47 10.43
CA ASP A 186 13.35 1.43 10.80
C ASP A 186 13.73 2.90 10.50
N LYS A 187 14.85 3.14 9.84
CA LYS A 187 15.32 4.50 9.51
C LYS A 187 14.77 4.95 8.17
N ASP A 188 14.52 6.25 8.06
CA ASP A 188 14.07 6.88 6.82
C ASP A 188 15.03 6.58 5.64
N PRO A 189 14.54 6.61 4.38
CA PRO A 189 15.38 6.52 3.19
C PRO A 189 16.52 7.55 3.18
N PHE A 190 17.57 7.29 2.41
CA PHE A 190 18.66 8.27 2.27
C PHE A 190 18.18 9.50 1.50
N ASP A 191 18.44 10.70 2.05
CA ASP A 191 18.19 12.02 1.43
C ASP A 191 19.35 12.38 0.48
N GLY A 192 19.41 11.66 -0.64
CA GLY A 192 20.37 11.84 -1.71
C GLY A 192 21.81 11.52 -1.31
N GLY A 193 22.76 12.12 -2.04
CA GLY A 193 24.18 11.96 -1.80
C GLY A 193 24.64 12.49 -0.44
N ALA A 194 23.97 13.51 0.10
CA ALA A 194 24.25 14.04 1.45
C ALA A 194 24.05 12.96 2.53
N GLY A 195 23.02 12.12 2.40
CA GLY A 195 22.77 10.98 3.29
C GLY A 195 23.82 9.87 3.18
N LEU A 196 24.41 9.69 2.00
CA LEU A 196 25.45 8.68 1.75
C LEU A 196 26.84 9.10 2.23
N ALA A 197 27.14 10.40 2.23
CA ALA A 197 28.43 10.91 2.67
C ALA A 197 28.77 10.57 4.14
N GLY A 198 27.77 10.35 4.99
CA GLY A 198 27.95 9.87 6.37
C GLY A 198 28.18 8.36 6.49
N LEU A 199 27.94 7.60 5.42
CA LEU A 199 28.08 6.14 5.37
C LEU A 199 29.35 5.70 4.65
N ILE A 200 29.75 6.42 3.60
CA ILE A 200 30.84 6.07 2.70
C ILE A 200 31.98 7.08 2.89
N ASN A 201 33.13 6.60 3.35
CA ASN A 201 34.32 7.43 3.50
C ASN A 201 34.86 7.84 2.13
N ASP A 202 35.39 9.05 2.04
CA ASP A 202 36.05 9.60 0.86
C ASP A 202 35.17 9.70 -0.39
N LEU A 203 33.84 9.65 -0.23
CA LEU A 203 32.90 9.88 -1.32
C LEU A 203 33.07 11.32 -1.85
N PRO A 204 33.15 11.53 -3.19
CA PRO A 204 33.23 12.88 -3.76
C PRO A 204 32.09 13.78 -3.29
N ALA A 205 32.32 15.09 -3.30
CA ALA A 205 31.38 16.09 -2.81
C ALA A 205 29.98 15.86 -3.43
N GLN A 206 29.04 15.56 -2.55
CA GLN A 206 27.65 15.32 -2.92
C GLN A 206 26.87 16.64 -2.91
N PRO A 207 25.83 16.77 -3.75
CA PRO A 207 24.95 17.92 -3.68
C PRO A 207 24.35 18.00 -2.28
N ASN A 208 24.36 19.20 -1.69
CA ASN A 208 23.66 19.45 -0.44
C ASN A 208 22.20 19.04 -0.61
N SER A 209 21.59 18.38 0.37
CA SER A 209 20.14 18.22 0.32
C SER A 209 19.52 19.62 0.30
N GLU A 210 18.50 19.85 -0.53
CA GLU A 210 17.87 21.16 -0.74
C GLU A 210 17.02 21.60 0.47
N ALA A 211 17.59 21.50 1.67
CA ALA A 211 17.06 22.08 2.90
C ALA A 211 17.43 23.57 3.05
N ALA A 212 17.57 24.32 1.95
CA ALA A 212 18.14 25.67 1.95
C ALA A 212 17.12 26.83 1.83
N ASP A 213 15.81 26.57 1.91
CA ASP A 213 14.79 27.61 2.12
C ASP A 213 13.80 27.27 3.28
N GLN A 214 14.10 26.24 4.08
CA GLN A 214 13.17 25.68 5.06
C GLN A 214 13.18 26.33 6.46
N GLY A 215 14.01 27.35 6.70
CA GLY A 215 14.19 27.92 8.04
C GLY A 215 12.94 28.60 8.61
N ALA A 216 12.29 29.46 7.82
CA ALA A 216 11.08 30.17 8.23
C ALA A 216 9.81 29.34 8.04
N ASP A 217 9.81 28.41 7.08
CA ASP A 217 8.66 27.58 6.74
C ASP A 217 8.51 26.40 7.70
N SER A 218 9.62 25.80 8.16
CA SER A 218 9.58 24.79 9.21
C SER A 218 9.09 25.35 10.55
N GLU A 219 9.40 26.61 10.89
CA GLU A 219 8.95 27.22 12.15
C GLU A 219 7.46 27.54 12.12
N ARG A 220 6.95 28.06 10.98
CA ARG A 220 5.51 28.29 10.78
C ARG A 220 4.70 27.00 10.82
N VAL A 221 5.16 25.98 10.11
CA VAL A 221 4.53 24.65 10.12
C VAL A 221 4.55 24.07 11.53
N ALA A 222 5.69 24.10 12.23
CA ALA A 222 5.80 23.61 13.59
C ALA A 222 4.86 24.38 14.55
N GLN A 223 4.70 25.69 14.36
CA GLN A 223 3.75 26.49 15.12
C GLN A 223 2.30 26.05 14.85
N LEU A 224 1.88 25.94 13.59
CA LEU A 224 0.53 25.52 13.22
C LEU A 224 0.21 24.10 13.71
N VAL A 225 1.17 23.18 13.61
CA VAL A 225 0.99 21.79 14.03
C VAL A 225 0.91 21.66 15.55
N GLY A 226 1.87 22.24 16.28
CA GLY A 226 2.00 22.00 17.72
C GLY A 226 1.27 22.99 18.63
N LYS A 227 1.04 24.23 18.16
CA LYS A 227 0.47 25.31 19.00
C LYS A 227 -0.77 25.97 18.40
N GLY A 228 -0.90 25.97 17.07
CA GLY A 228 -1.91 26.74 16.37
C GLY A 228 -1.63 28.25 16.41
N THR A 229 -2.67 29.02 16.11
CA THR A 229 -2.73 30.49 16.18
C THR A 229 -3.99 30.91 16.94
N ASP A 230 -4.21 32.23 17.09
CA ASP A 230 -5.45 32.75 17.67
C ASP A 230 -6.71 32.37 16.88
N THR A 231 -6.56 32.04 15.59
CA THR A 231 -7.65 31.73 14.66
C THR A 231 -7.65 30.29 14.16
N VAL A 232 -6.56 29.54 14.39
CA VAL A 232 -6.37 28.17 13.90
C VAL A 232 -5.97 27.26 15.06
N TRP A 233 -6.74 26.21 15.34
CA TRP A 233 -6.34 25.24 16.35
C TRP A 233 -5.13 24.41 15.91
N ALA A 234 -4.29 24.01 16.87
CA ALA A 234 -3.14 23.15 16.63
C ALA A 234 -3.56 21.84 15.97
N CYS A 235 -2.95 21.46 14.84
CA CYS A 235 -3.31 20.24 14.12
C CYS A 235 -3.14 18.98 15.00
N ALA A 236 -2.03 18.91 15.76
CA ALA A 236 -1.70 17.80 16.64
C ALA A 236 -2.71 17.60 17.79
N SER A 237 -3.44 18.66 18.18
CA SER A 237 -4.43 18.57 19.27
C SER A 237 -5.56 17.57 19.00
N CYS A 238 -5.80 17.27 17.72
CA CYS A 238 -6.82 16.30 17.29
C CYS A 238 -6.20 15.17 16.46
N HIS A 239 -5.27 15.47 15.56
CA HIS A 239 -4.69 14.46 14.66
C HIS A 239 -3.51 13.69 15.25
N GLY A 240 -3.06 14.03 16.47
CA GLY A 240 -1.89 13.44 17.11
C GLY A 240 -0.59 14.10 16.69
N ASP A 241 0.45 13.94 17.51
CA ASP A 241 1.75 14.63 17.35
C ASP A 241 2.43 14.29 16.03
N LYS A 242 2.19 13.06 15.52
CA LYS A 242 2.73 12.58 14.25
C LYS A 242 1.63 12.36 13.21
N GLY A 243 0.44 12.94 13.39
CA GLY A 243 -0.67 12.77 12.44
C GLY A 243 -1.21 11.33 12.37
N GLU A 244 -1.09 10.56 13.44
CA GLU A 244 -1.56 9.17 13.54
C GLU A 244 -3.10 9.04 13.56
N GLY A 245 -3.80 10.12 13.89
CA GLY A 245 -5.25 10.15 14.06
C GLY A 245 -5.74 9.37 15.27
N ILE A 246 -7.02 9.57 15.60
CA ILE A 246 -7.69 8.86 16.68
C ILE A 246 -9.20 8.84 16.42
N GLU A 247 -9.82 7.67 16.52
CA GLU A 247 -11.26 7.51 16.33
C GLU A 247 -11.78 8.11 15.00
N THR A 248 -12.72 9.06 15.06
CA THR A 248 -13.25 9.74 13.87
C THR A 248 -12.33 10.82 13.32
N VAL A 249 -11.18 11.07 13.96
CA VAL A 249 -10.14 11.98 13.47
C VAL A 249 -9.15 11.18 12.63
N PRO A 250 -8.99 11.50 11.33
CA PRO A 250 -8.19 10.67 10.45
C PRO A 250 -6.70 10.79 10.73
N ARG A 251 -5.99 9.70 10.41
CA ARG A 251 -4.56 9.71 10.13
C ARG A 251 -4.26 10.62 8.93
N LEU A 252 -3.27 11.48 9.09
CA LEU A 252 -2.72 12.38 8.09
C LEU A 252 -1.35 11.93 7.57
N ALA A 253 -0.55 11.28 8.41
CA ALA A 253 0.82 10.85 8.08
C ALA A 253 0.86 9.92 6.86
N GLY A 254 1.65 10.33 5.86
CA GLY A 254 1.88 9.61 4.61
C GLY A 254 0.77 9.76 3.56
N LEU A 255 -0.26 10.58 3.81
CA LEU A 255 -1.27 10.86 2.79
C LEU A 255 -0.74 11.81 1.72
N PRO A 256 -1.07 11.60 0.42
CA PRO A 256 -0.63 12.46 -0.69
C PRO A 256 -0.82 13.95 -0.42
N ALA A 257 0.22 14.76 -0.60
CA ALA A 257 0.13 16.21 -0.37
C ALA A 257 -1.00 16.87 -1.21
N PRO A 258 -1.19 16.55 -2.51
CA PRO A 258 -2.32 17.07 -3.28
C PRO A 258 -3.67 16.65 -2.71
N TYR A 259 -3.77 15.45 -2.14
CA TYR A 259 -4.99 15.00 -1.48
C TYR A 259 -5.26 15.81 -0.20
N LEU A 260 -4.24 15.99 0.65
CA LEU A 260 -4.35 16.78 1.89
C LEU A 260 -4.73 18.23 1.59
N ALA A 261 -4.03 18.89 0.66
CA ALA A 261 -4.34 20.24 0.21
C ALA A 261 -5.77 20.33 -0.34
N LYS A 262 -6.16 19.39 -1.21
CA LYS A 262 -7.55 19.32 -1.71
C LYS A 262 -8.56 19.20 -0.57
N GLN A 263 -8.33 18.33 0.43
CA GLN A 263 -9.28 18.17 1.53
C GLN A 263 -9.40 19.46 2.36
N LEU A 264 -8.29 20.13 2.65
CA LEU A 264 -8.28 21.42 3.37
C LEU A 264 -9.05 22.48 2.61
N HIS A 265 -8.80 22.66 1.31
CA HIS A 265 -9.58 23.60 0.50
C HIS A 265 -11.05 23.19 0.37
N ASP A 266 -11.36 21.89 0.31
CA ASP A 266 -12.74 21.42 0.24
C ASP A 266 -13.52 21.76 1.51
N PHE A 267 -12.88 21.70 2.69
CA PHE A 267 -13.45 22.18 3.95
C PHE A 267 -13.60 23.71 3.96
N GLN A 268 -12.58 24.43 3.50
CA GLN A 268 -12.58 25.90 3.41
C GLN A 268 -13.74 26.41 2.53
N ARG A 269 -14.00 25.73 1.42
CA ARG A 269 -15.09 26.03 0.47
C ARG A 269 -16.45 25.45 0.88
N GLY A 270 -16.51 24.63 1.92
CA GLY A 270 -17.74 23.95 2.35
C GLY A 270 -18.19 22.83 1.40
N THR A 271 -17.36 22.39 0.46
CA THR A 271 -17.65 21.23 -0.41
C THR A 271 -17.43 19.89 0.28
N ARG A 272 -16.69 19.91 1.40
CA ARG A 272 -16.63 18.84 2.40
C ARG A 272 -17.04 19.43 3.74
N PHE A 273 -18.00 18.80 4.41
CA PHE A 273 -18.57 19.32 5.65
C PHE A 273 -17.96 18.62 6.88
N ASN A 274 -17.47 19.41 7.82
CA ASN A 274 -17.17 19.05 9.20
C ASN A 274 -16.92 20.36 9.96
N ASP A 275 -17.64 20.63 11.04
CA ASP A 275 -17.59 21.95 11.69
C ASP A 275 -16.20 22.28 12.24
N SER A 276 -15.54 21.30 12.86
CA SER A 276 -14.18 21.45 13.42
C SER A 276 -13.16 21.76 12.32
N MET A 277 -13.13 20.96 11.25
CA MET A 277 -12.20 21.18 10.15
C MET A 277 -12.55 22.40 9.31
N ALA A 278 -13.82 22.79 9.21
CA ALA A 278 -14.23 24.02 8.55
C ALA A 278 -13.73 25.25 9.32
N TYR A 279 -13.74 25.22 10.65
CA TYR A 279 -13.15 26.27 11.48
C TYR A 279 -11.64 26.40 11.23
N VAL A 280 -10.90 25.28 11.31
CA VAL A 280 -9.45 25.24 11.08
C VAL A 280 -9.11 25.70 9.66
N ALA A 281 -9.74 25.12 8.64
CA ALA A 281 -9.41 25.39 7.23
C ALA A 281 -9.73 26.83 6.79
N LYS A 282 -10.72 27.49 7.40
CA LYS A 282 -11.04 28.91 7.10
C LYS A 282 -9.95 29.87 7.57
N GLY A 283 -9.19 29.51 8.60
CA GLY A 283 -8.11 30.34 9.12
C GLY A 283 -6.77 30.14 8.41
N LEU A 284 -6.66 29.15 7.51
CA LEU A 284 -5.45 28.85 6.76
C LEU A 284 -5.39 29.63 5.43
N THR A 285 -4.20 30.08 5.08
CA THR A 285 -3.85 30.58 3.74
C THR A 285 -3.52 29.45 2.78
N ASP A 286 -3.56 29.71 1.47
CA ASP A 286 -3.21 28.70 0.45
C ASP A 286 -1.77 28.21 0.59
N ARG A 287 -0.86 29.09 1.01
CA ARG A 287 0.54 28.75 1.32
C ARG A 287 0.63 27.78 2.50
N GLU A 288 -0.03 28.10 3.61
CA GLU A 288 -0.03 27.23 4.80
C GLU A 288 -0.69 25.88 4.52
N ILE A 289 -1.72 25.83 3.66
CA ILE A 289 -2.34 24.59 3.21
C ILE A 289 -1.32 23.71 2.46
N GLY A 290 -0.55 24.29 1.54
CA GLY A 290 0.53 23.59 0.83
C GLY A 290 1.61 23.08 1.78
N GLU A 291 2.11 23.95 2.68
CA GLU A 291 3.15 23.63 3.65
C GLU A 291 2.71 22.51 4.62
N LEU A 292 1.49 22.57 5.16
CA LEU A 292 0.91 21.53 6.02
C LEU A 292 0.69 20.22 5.27
N ALA A 293 0.25 20.30 4.01
CA ALA A 293 0.08 19.13 3.17
C ALA A 293 1.42 18.40 2.95
N ASN A 294 2.48 19.13 2.62
CA ASN A 294 3.81 18.57 2.41
C ASN A 294 4.39 18.01 3.71
N TYR A 295 4.19 18.72 4.82
CA TYR A 295 4.61 18.26 6.14
C TYR A 295 4.02 16.89 6.50
N TYR A 296 2.69 16.74 6.46
CA TYR A 296 2.04 15.47 6.82
C TYR A 296 2.29 14.36 5.80
N ALA A 297 2.44 14.71 4.52
CA ALA A 297 2.85 13.79 3.47
C ALA A 297 4.24 13.18 3.72
N SER A 298 5.18 13.98 4.24
CA SER A 298 6.54 13.54 4.61
C SER A 298 6.63 12.75 5.92
N MET A 299 5.55 12.68 6.71
CA MET A 299 5.57 12.02 8.01
C MET A 299 5.32 10.51 7.92
N SER A 300 6.19 9.74 8.56
CA SER A 300 5.98 8.32 8.85
C SER A 300 5.58 8.16 10.32
N SER A 301 4.45 7.50 10.58
CA SER A 301 3.98 7.20 11.93
C SER A 301 3.48 5.74 11.99
N PRO A 302 3.89 4.93 12.98
CA PRO A 302 3.25 3.64 13.22
C PRO A 302 1.74 3.80 13.36
N SER A 303 0.95 2.87 12.84
CA SER A 303 -0.50 2.96 13.03
C SER A 303 -0.91 2.41 14.40
N GLY A 304 -1.65 3.22 15.16
CA GLY A 304 -2.38 2.77 16.34
C GLY A 304 -3.78 2.20 16.01
N ALA A 305 -4.21 2.26 14.75
CA ALA A 305 -5.53 1.78 14.35
C ALA A 305 -5.63 0.26 14.54
N LYS A 306 -6.76 -0.18 15.08
CA LYS A 306 -7.09 -1.60 15.28
C LYS A 306 -8.56 -1.82 14.97
N PRO A 307 -8.96 -3.01 14.50
CA PRO A 307 -10.36 -3.37 14.39
C PRO A 307 -11.11 -3.12 15.71
N SER A 308 -12.19 -2.34 15.66
CA SER A 308 -12.95 -1.94 16.86
C SER A 308 -14.45 -1.86 16.65
N LEU A 309 -14.93 -1.93 15.41
CA LEU A 309 -16.35 -1.77 15.05
C LEU A 309 -17.13 -3.09 15.02
N GLN A 310 -16.46 -4.21 15.34
CA GLN A 310 -17.02 -5.57 15.32
C GLN A 310 -17.50 -5.96 13.92
N GLY A 311 -16.81 -5.47 12.88
CA GLY A 311 -17.03 -5.87 11.50
C GLY A 311 -16.51 -7.27 11.21
N ASP A 312 -17.14 -7.97 10.26
CA ASP A 312 -16.61 -9.25 9.77
C ASP A 312 -15.36 -9.01 8.91
N LEU A 313 -14.19 -9.30 9.46
CA LEU A 313 -12.90 -9.12 8.77
C LEU A 313 -12.79 -9.92 7.47
N LYS A 314 -13.45 -11.09 7.36
CA LYS A 314 -13.45 -11.88 6.11
C LYS A 314 -14.25 -11.17 5.04
N ARG A 315 -15.43 -10.64 5.41
CA ARG A 315 -16.25 -9.82 4.51
C ARG A 315 -15.52 -8.54 4.10
N GLY A 316 -14.86 -7.86 5.05
CA GLY A 316 -14.06 -6.67 4.78
C GLY A 316 -12.91 -6.94 3.82
N ALA A 317 -12.19 -8.05 4.02
CA ALA A 317 -11.12 -8.49 3.13
C ALA A 317 -11.62 -8.83 1.72
N GLN A 318 -12.77 -9.49 1.60
CA GLN A 318 -13.42 -9.78 0.32
C GLN A 318 -13.73 -8.48 -0.43
N LEU A 319 -14.45 -7.55 0.21
CA LEU A 319 -14.82 -6.27 -0.39
C LEU A 319 -13.60 -5.44 -0.81
N ALA A 320 -12.56 -5.42 0.03
CA ALA A 320 -11.34 -4.66 -0.26
C ALA A 320 -10.52 -5.24 -1.43
N LYS A 321 -10.33 -6.56 -1.45
CA LYS A 321 -9.44 -7.25 -2.40
C LYS A 321 -10.13 -7.69 -3.70
N GLN A 322 -11.40 -8.05 -3.63
CA GLN A 322 -12.14 -8.69 -4.72
C GLN A 322 -13.40 -7.89 -5.12
N GLY A 323 -13.92 -7.07 -4.19
CA GLY A 323 -15.19 -6.40 -4.37
C GLY A 323 -16.37 -7.37 -4.23
N ASP A 324 -17.54 -6.87 -4.62
CA ASP A 324 -18.77 -7.62 -4.71
C ASP A 324 -19.67 -6.98 -5.79
N TRP A 325 -19.60 -7.54 -7.01
CA TRP A 325 -20.39 -7.07 -8.13
C TRP A 325 -21.89 -7.31 -7.97
N SER A 326 -22.32 -8.21 -7.06
CA SER A 326 -23.76 -8.42 -6.80
C SER A 326 -24.42 -7.20 -6.16
N ILE A 327 -23.64 -6.37 -5.47
CA ILE A 327 -24.07 -5.07 -4.92
C ILE A 327 -23.45 -3.89 -5.68
N GLY A 328 -22.77 -4.13 -6.80
CA GLY A 328 -22.17 -3.07 -7.62
C GLY A 328 -20.92 -2.42 -7.02
N VAL A 329 -20.16 -3.15 -6.20
CA VAL A 329 -18.94 -2.65 -5.55
C VAL A 329 -17.70 -3.30 -6.19
N PRO A 330 -16.86 -2.59 -6.97
CA PRO A 330 -15.54 -3.08 -7.36
C PRO A 330 -14.60 -3.23 -6.16
N ALA A 331 -13.53 -4.02 -6.32
CA ALA A 331 -12.49 -4.14 -5.30
C ALA A 331 -11.86 -2.78 -4.98
N CYS A 332 -11.80 -2.41 -3.69
CA CYS A 332 -11.28 -1.11 -3.25
C CYS A 332 -9.84 -0.86 -3.74
N PHE A 333 -8.99 -1.90 -3.71
CA PHE A 333 -7.58 -1.81 -4.10
C PHE A 333 -7.34 -1.62 -5.59
N THR A 334 -8.38 -1.77 -6.43
CA THR A 334 -8.29 -1.43 -7.86
C THR A 334 -8.02 0.08 -8.05
N CYS A 335 -8.59 0.91 -7.18
CA CYS A 335 -8.43 2.36 -7.25
C CYS A 335 -7.47 2.88 -6.18
N HIS A 336 -7.53 2.32 -4.97
CA HIS A 336 -6.71 2.75 -3.83
C HIS A 336 -5.33 2.08 -3.78
N GLY A 337 -4.89 1.45 -4.87
CA GLY A 337 -3.59 0.80 -4.98
C GLY A 337 -3.47 -0.52 -4.20
N PRO A 338 -2.36 -1.27 -4.42
CA PRO A 338 -2.09 -2.52 -3.72
C PRO A 338 -2.13 -2.33 -2.21
N SER A 339 -2.85 -3.21 -1.50
CA SER A 339 -3.03 -3.12 -0.04
C SER A 339 -3.62 -1.79 0.47
N GLY A 340 -4.16 -0.93 -0.40
CA GLY A 340 -4.76 0.35 -0.01
C GLY A 340 -3.76 1.46 0.29
N VAL A 341 -2.54 1.40 -0.27
CA VAL A 341 -1.49 2.42 -0.06
C VAL A 341 -1.75 3.74 -0.79
N GLY A 342 -2.74 3.79 -1.69
CA GLY A 342 -3.07 4.97 -2.48
C GLY A 342 -2.36 5.04 -3.83
N VAL A 343 -2.90 5.86 -4.72
CA VAL A 343 -2.34 6.23 -6.02
C VAL A 343 -2.60 7.73 -6.20
N ALA A 344 -1.57 8.53 -5.95
CA ALA A 344 -1.68 9.98 -6.03
C ALA A 344 -1.96 10.47 -7.47
N PRO A 345 -2.54 11.67 -7.64
CA PRO A 345 -3.05 12.57 -6.60
C PRO A 345 -4.48 12.23 -6.15
N ASN A 346 -5.19 11.36 -6.87
CA ASN A 346 -6.65 11.25 -6.79
C ASN A 346 -7.15 10.17 -5.82
N PHE A 347 -6.37 9.13 -5.59
CA PHE A 347 -6.76 8.02 -4.73
C PHE A 347 -5.91 8.01 -3.46
N PRO A 348 -6.44 8.47 -2.31
CA PRO A 348 -5.67 8.48 -1.07
C PRO A 348 -5.43 7.04 -0.60
N GLY A 349 -4.39 6.82 0.18
CA GLY A 349 -4.28 5.56 0.90
C GLY A 349 -5.32 5.47 2.02
N ILE A 350 -5.81 4.26 2.18
CA ILE A 350 -6.89 3.88 3.10
C ILE A 350 -6.43 2.81 4.10
N ALA A 351 -5.24 2.25 3.90
CA ALA A 351 -4.61 1.30 4.81
C ALA A 351 -4.27 1.95 6.16
N ALA A 352 -4.49 1.20 7.24
CA ALA A 352 -4.22 1.60 8.62
C ALA A 352 -4.89 2.90 9.07
N GLN A 353 -5.95 3.31 8.36
CA GLN A 353 -6.78 4.43 8.74
C GLN A 353 -7.71 4.04 9.90
N GLN A 354 -8.11 5.01 10.71
CA GLN A 354 -8.98 4.78 11.86
C GLN A 354 -10.32 4.18 11.40
N PRO A 355 -10.78 3.05 11.98
CA PRO A 355 -11.96 2.34 11.49
C PRO A 355 -13.22 3.19 11.65
N SER A 356 -13.40 3.88 12.79
CA SER A 356 -14.54 4.77 13.01
C SER A 356 -14.56 5.95 12.02
N TYR A 357 -13.40 6.52 11.67
CA TYR A 357 -13.31 7.48 10.57
C TYR A 357 -13.75 6.88 9.23
N VAL A 358 -13.19 5.72 8.82
CA VAL A 358 -13.52 5.11 7.52
C VAL A 358 -15.01 4.79 7.41
N ALA A 359 -15.58 4.11 8.41
CA ALA A 359 -17.00 3.79 8.44
C ALA A 359 -17.86 5.05 8.37
N HIS A 360 -17.47 6.10 9.11
CA HIS A 360 -18.17 7.39 9.08
C HIS A 360 -18.09 8.06 7.70
N GLN A 361 -16.92 8.08 7.03
CA GLN A 361 -16.81 8.66 5.69
C GLN A 361 -17.68 7.91 4.67
N LEU A 362 -17.69 6.58 4.70
CA LEU A 362 -18.56 5.76 3.84
C LEU A 362 -20.04 6.03 4.10
N ALA A 363 -20.45 6.20 5.36
CA ALA A 363 -21.81 6.58 5.73
C ALA A 363 -22.18 7.99 5.23
N MET A 364 -21.25 8.95 5.32
CA MET A 364 -21.45 10.32 4.83
C MET A 364 -21.61 10.36 3.30
N TRP A 365 -20.88 9.54 2.55
CA TRP A 365 -21.08 9.37 1.12
C TRP A 365 -22.43 8.70 0.79
N ALA A 366 -22.81 7.67 1.55
CA ALA A 366 -24.09 6.99 1.39
C ALA A 366 -25.27 7.96 1.57
N GLY A 367 -25.22 8.78 2.62
CA GLY A 367 -26.22 9.80 2.94
C GLY A 367 -26.12 11.09 2.12
N GLY A 368 -25.10 11.22 1.26
CA GLY A 368 -24.88 12.42 0.42
C GLY A 368 -24.28 13.63 1.14
N ALA A 369 -24.07 13.55 2.46
CA ALA A 369 -23.44 14.62 3.25
C ALA A 369 -21.94 14.81 2.91
N ARG A 370 -21.31 13.82 2.26
CA ARG A 370 -20.01 13.97 1.59
C ARG A 370 -20.17 13.69 0.09
N HIS A 371 -19.73 14.63 -0.74
CA HIS A 371 -19.85 14.53 -2.21
C HIS A 371 -18.61 15.05 -2.96
N ASN A 372 -17.48 15.23 -2.27
CA ASN A 372 -16.27 15.83 -2.82
C ASN A 372 -15.31 14.84 -3.52
N SER A 373 -15.78 13.63 -3.87
CA SER A 373 -14.99 12.65 -4.63
C SER A 373 -15.08 12.94 -6.14
N PRO A 374 -13.96 12.91 -6.89
CA PRO A 374 -13.98 13.06 -8.34
C PRO A 374 -15.02 12.12 -8.99
N LEU A 375 -15.78 12.65 -9.95
CA LEU A 375 -16.84 11.93 -10.69
C LEU A 375 -17.90 11.24 -9.80
N GLY A 376 -18.00 11.59 -8.51
CA GLY A 376 -18.94 10.95 -7.59
C GLY A 376 -18.65 9.47 -7.29
N LEU A 377 -17.44 8.98 -7.58
CA LEU A 377 -17.09 7.55 -7.47
C LEU A 377 -17.44 6.97 -6.09
N MET A 378 -17.01 7.63 -5.01
CA MET A 378 -17.24 7.14 -3.66
C MET A 378 -18.70 7.30 -3.18
N ALA A 379 -19.48 8.20 -3.78
CA ALA A 379 -20.91 8.30 -3.49
C ALA A 379 -21.67 7.04 -3.97
N GLY A 380 -21.30 6.49 -5.14
CA GLY A 380 -21.84 5.23 -5.63
C GLY A 380 -21.50 4.05 -4.70
N ILE A 381 -20.22 3.93 -4.34
CA ILE A 381 -19.73 2.89 -3.41
C ILE A 381 -20.41 3.00 -2.04
N GLY A 382 -20.49 4.21 -1.47
CA GLY A 382 -21.12 4.44 -0.17
C GLY A 382 -22.57 3.99 -0.13
N LYS A 383 -23.34 4.26 -1.20
CA LYS A 383 -24.76 3.85 -1.32
C LYS A 383 -24.94 2.34 -1.48
N ALA A 384 -23.99 1.66 -2.12
CA ALA A 384 -24.04 0.22 -2.34
C ALA A 384 -23.76 -0.60 -1.07
N LEU A 385 -22.87 -0.10 -0.20
CA LEU A 385 -22.52 -0.77 1.05
C LEU A 385 -23.62 -0.56 2.12
N ASN A 386 -24.00 -1.61 2.83
CA ASN A 386 -24.82 -1.49 4.04
C ASN A 386 -23.94 -1.20 5.29
N ASP A 387 -24.55 -0.99 6.47
CA ASP A 387 -23.81 -0.68 7.71
C ASP A 387 -22.88 -1.81 8.18
N SER A 388 -23.21 -3.06 7.88
CA SER A 388 -22.36 -4.20 8.20
C SER A 388 -21.12 -4.21 7.30
N ASP A 389 -21.29 -3.98 6.00
CA ASP A 389 -20.20 -3.90 5.03
C ASP A 389 -19.27 -2.71 5.31
N ARG A 390 -19.83 -1.53 5.67
CA ARG A 390 -19.03 -0.37 6.07
C ARG A 390 -18.12 -0.66 7.27
N ARG A 391 -18.66 -1.31 8.30
CA ARG A 391 -17.88 -1.71 9.50
C ARG A 391 -16.86 -2.78 9.16
N ALA A 392 -17.23 -3.77 8.36
CA ALA A 392 -16.34 -4.85 7.93
C ALA A 392 -15.12 -4.31 7.16
N VAL A 393 -15.33 -3.44 6.17
CA VAL A 393 -14.23 -2.84 5.40
C VAL A 393 -13.38 -1.92 6.27
N ALA A 394 -14.00 -1.11 7.13
CA ALA A 394 -13.29 -0.22 8.03
C ALA A 394 -12.35 -0.98 9.00
N ASP A 395 -12.86 -2.03 9.65
CA ASP A 395 -12.06 -2.87 10.55
C ASP A 395 -10.97 -3.62 9.79
N TYR A 396 -11.26 -4.12 8.58
CA TYR A 396 -10.25 -4.76 7.74
C TYR A 396 -9.11 -3.80 7.38
N LEU A 397 -9.43 -2.59 6.93
CA LEU A 397 -8.43 -1.57 6.56
C LEU A 397 -7.58 -1.13 7.76
N ALA A 398 -8.20 -1.01 8.94
CA ALA A 398 -7.49 -0.69 10.19
C ALA A 398 -6.49 -1.79 10.61
N SER A 399 -6.64 -3.02 10.12
CA SER A 399 -5.70 -4.12 10.37
C SER A 399 -4.46 -4.14 9.46
N LEU A 400 -4.43 -3.28 8.44
CA LEU A 400 -3.33 -3.22 7.47
C LEU A 400 -2.18 -2.35 7.97
N ALA A 401 -1.01 -2.52 7.36
CA ALA A 401 0.14 -1.66 7.61
C ALA A 401 -0.10 -0.22 7.10
N PRO A 402 0.43 0.81 7.79
CA PRO A 402 0.31 2.18 7.33
C PRO A 402 1.05 2.42 6.02
N MET A 403 0.66 3.47 5.30
CA MET A 403 1.45 3.97 4.17
C MET A 403 2.84 4.40 4.62
N PRO A 404 3.88 4.18 3.79
CA PRO A 404 5.18 4.81 3.97
C PRO A 404 5.06 6.35 3.81
N ALA A 405 6.03 7.09 4.35
CA ALA A 405 6.14 8.53 4.08
C ALA A 405 6.49 8.78 2.59
N MET A 406 5.96 9.86 2.01
CA MET A 406 6.40 10.32 0.69
C MET A 406 7.76 10.99 0.79
N ASP A 407 8.59 10.76 -0.21
CA ASP A 407 9.89 11.40 -0.32
C ASP A 407 9.76 12.85 -0.84
N LYS A 408 10.87 13.59 -0.74
CA LYS A 408 10.94 15.02 -1.13
C LYS A 408 10.76 15.26 -2.64
N THR A 409 11.04 14.28 -3.50
CA THR A 409 10.90 14.38 -4.95
C THR A 409 9.44 14.17 -5.37
N GLU A 410 8.74 13.21 -4.75
CA GLU A 410 7.29 13.06 -4.91
C GLU A 410 6.55 14.29 -4.40
N LEU A 411 6.99 14.85 -3.27
CA LEU A 411 6.49 16.12 -2.74
C LEU A 411 6.70 17.28 -3.73
N ALA A 412 7.90 17.47 -4.26
CA ALA A 412 8.21 18.55 -5.21
C ALA A 412 7.46 18.39 -6.56
N ALA A 413 7.36 17.15 -7.08
CA ALA A 413 6.58 16.84 -8.28
C ALA A 413 5.07 17.10 -8.06
N MET A 414 4.59 16.89 -6.84
CA MET A 414 3.21 17.12 -6.46
C MET A 414 2.89 18.57 -6.09
N GLU A 415 3.85 19.33 -5.54
CA GLU A 415 3.73 20.77 -5.29
C GLU A 415 3.36 21.50 -6.58
N SER A 416 3.95 21.11 -7.72
CA SER A 416 3.60 21.66 -9.04
C SER A 416 2.16 21.36 -9.49
N ASN A 417 1.50 20.38 -8.85
CA ASN A 417 0.12 19.94 -9.10
C ASN A 417 -0.84 20.30 -7.94
N ILE A 418 -0.39 21.02 -6.91
CA ILE A 418 -1.29 21.58 -5.90
C ILE A 418 -2.07 22.70 -6.59
N PRO A 419 -3.41 22.61 -6.70
CA PRO A 419 -4.18 23.65 -7.34
C PRO A 419 -4.10 24.94 -6.53
N VAL A 420 -3.26 25.88 -6.98
CA VAL A 420 -3.25 27.26 -6.50
C VAL A 420 -4.59 27.90 -6.87
N ARG A 421 -5.11 28.80 -6.03
CA ARG A 421 -6.25 29.64 -6.38
C ARG A 421 -6.00 30.29 -7.75
N GLU A 422 -6.75 29.89 -8.77
CA GLU A 422 -6.93 30.77 -9.93
C GLU A 422 -7.63 32.02 -9.39
N GLY A 423 -6.97 33.16 -9.57
CA GLY A 423 -7.54 34.44 -9.22
C GLY A 423 -8.89 34.58 -9.91
N VAL A 424 -9.95 34.69 -9.12
CA VAL A 424 -11.17 35.33 -9.59
C VAL A 424 -10.81 36.81 -9.69
N ASP A 425 -10.26 37.20 -10.84
CA ASP A 425 -10.34 38.58 -11.28
C ASP A 425 -11.81 38.86 -11.62
N GLN A 426 -12.32 39.93 -10.99
CA GLN A 426 -13.65 40.54 -11.03
C GLN A 426 -14.66 40.10 -9.97
#